data_AF-A0A9E1ZJ51-F1
#
_entry.id   AF-A0A9E1ZJ51-F1
#
_cell.length_a   1.000
_cell.length_b   1.000
_cell.length_c   1.000
_cell.angle_alpha   90.00
_cell.angle_beta   90.00
_cell.angle_gamma   90.00
#
_symmetry.space_group_name_H-M   'P 1'
#
loop_
_entity.id
_entity.type
_entity.pdbx_description
1 polymer ?
#
loop_
_entity_poly.entity_id
_entity_poly.type
_entity_poly.pdbx_seq_one_letter_code
_entity_poly.pdbx_strand_id
1 'polypeptide(L)'
;MQGEKGLLCPKCSHLNPGDLKQCEYCNSQLFVKCKKCGAKVQRVISKCPECRHRVHMSPFRELKKRLFGKSQKITLAQTVIMMIVAYGAFKVITIAASKF
;
A
#
# COMPACT_ATOMS: atom_id res chain seq x y z
N MET A 1 26.46 -10.37 30.96
CA MET A 1 25.10 -9.81 30.86
C MET A 1 24.89 -9.35 29.43
N GLN A 2 24.13 -10.09 28.62
CA GLN A 2 23.77 -9.61 27.28
C GLN A 2 22.79 -8.46 27.48
N GLY A 3 23.28 -7.22 27.45
CA GLY A 3 22.42 -6.04 27.49
C GLY A 3 21.39 -6.17 26.39
N GLU A 4 20.12 -6.26 26.77
CA GLU A 4 19.03 -6.45 25.82
C GLU A 4 19.08 -5.33 24.78
N LYS A 5 19.29 -5.70 23.52
CA LYS A 5 19.34 -4.73 22.42
C LYS A 5 18.01 -4.00 22.39
N GLY A 6 18.04 -2.67 22.53
CA GLY A 6 16.85 -1.85 22.49
C GLY A 6 16.06 -2.01 21.18
N LEU A 7 14.73 -1.94 21.28
CA LEU A 7 13.78 -2.12 20.19
C LEU A 7 13.20 -0.78 19.73
N LEU A 8 13.52 -0.37 18.51
CA LEU A 8 12.97 0.85 17.94
C LEU A 8 11.50 0.65 17.51
N CYS A 9 10.61 1.54 17.97
CA CYS A 9 9.22 1.54 17.57
C CYS A 9 9.05 2.08 16.14
N PRO A 10 8.41 1.34 15.21
CA PRO A 10 8.23 1.80 13.84
C PRO A 10 7.15 2.89 13.68
N LYS A 11 6.36 3.19 14.73
CA LYS A 11 5.33 4.25 14.69
C LYS A 11 5.83 5.59 15.21
N CYS A 12 6.46 5.60 16.38
CA CYS A 12 6.86 6.83 17.07
C CYS A 12 8.37 7.00 17.23
N SER A 13 9.17 6.07 16.69
CA SER A 13 10.64 6.07 16.77
C SER A 13 11.21 6.03 18.20
N HIS A 14 10.39 5.73 19.20
CA HIS A 14 10.84 5.53 20.59
C HIS A 14 11.67 4.25 20.72
N LEU A 15 12.78 4.32 21.47
CA LEU A 15 13.64 3.18 21.76
C LEU A 15 13.15 2.48 23.03
N ASN A 16 12.64 1.26 22.88
CA ASN A 16 12.08 0.46 23.97
C ASN A 16 13.11 -0.54 24.49
N PRO A 17 12.97 -1.03 25.73
CA PRO A 17 13.63 -2.24 26.20
C PRO A 17 13.37 -3.47 25.29
N GLY A 18 14.30 -4.42 25.27
CA GLY A 18 14.33 -5.55 24.32
C GLY A 18 13.27 -6.64 24.53
N ASP A 19 12.65 -6.66 25.69
CA ASP A 19 11.68 -7.62 26.17
C ASP A 19 10.22 -7.21 25.91
N LEU A 20 9.97 -5.92 25.63
CA LEU A 20 8.62 -5.39 25.48
C LEU A 20 7.92 -5.89 24.21
N LYS A 21 6.66 -6.33 24.37
CA LYS A 21 5.79 -6.73 23.24
C LYS A 21 5.15 -5.53 22.54
N GLN A 22 4.98 -4.43 23.27
CA GLN A 22 4.33 -3.20 22.83
C GLN A 22 5.20 -2.01 23.23
N CYS A 23 5.11 -0.93 22.47
CA CYS A 23 5.84 0.29 22.77
C CYS A 23 5.28 0.95 24.03
N GLU A 24 6.13 1.29 24.99
CA GLU A 24 5.72 1.93 26.24
C GLU A 24 5.12 3.33 26.03
N TYR A 25 5.50 4.01 24.94
CA TYR A 25 5.05 5.37 24.65
C TYR A 25 3.74 5.42 23.86
N CYS A 26 3.63 4.63 22.78
CA CYS A 26 2.49 4.68 21.86
C CYS A 26 1.61 3.42 21.85
N ASN A 27 1.91 2.44 22.71
CA ASN A 27 1.20 1.16 22.82
C ASN A 27 1.15 0.33 21.53
N SER A 28 2.00 0.64 20.55
CA SER A 28 2.02 -0.08 19.28
C SER A 28 2.77 -1.40 19.40
N GLN A 29 2.25 -2.45 18.76
CA GLN A 29 2.89 -3.77 18.78
C GLN A 29 4.26 -3.76 18.07
N LEU A 30 5.30 -4.21 18.78
CA LEU A 30 6.70 -4.20 18.32
C LEU A 30 7.10 -5.43 17.51
N PHE A 31 6.31 -6.50 17.55
CA PHE A 31 6.58 -7.77 16.88
C PHE A 31 5.42 -8.23 16.01
N VAL A 32 5.74 -8.93 14.93
CA VAL A 32 4.78 -9.55 14.01
C VAL A 32 5.25 -10.96 13.64
N LYS A 33 4.32 -11.85 13.27
CA LYS A 33 4.69 -13.17 12.74
C LYS A 33 4.96 -13.08 11.24
N CYS A 34 6.03 -13.70 10.78
CA CYS A 34 6.31 -13.84 9.36
C CYS A 34 5.24 -14.71 8.70
N LYS A 35 4.60 -14.23 7.62
CA LYS A 35 3.57 -14.99 6.89
C LYS A 35 4.11 -16.23 6.16
N LYS A 36 5.42 -16.27 5.87
CA LYS A 36 6.04 -17.38 5.13
C LYS A 36 6.54 -18.51 6.05
N CYS A 37 7.24 -18.17 7.14
CA CYS A 37 7.87 -19.17 8.01
C CYS A 37 7.34 -19.17 9.45
N GLY A 38 6.45 -18.25 9.83
CA GLY A 38 5.88 -18.18 11.18
C GLY A 38 6.77 -17.53 12.25
N ALA A 39 8.05 -17.27 11.96
CA ALA A 39 8.99 -16.67 12.91
C ALA A 39 8.50 -15.33 13.47
N LYS A 40 8.78 -15.06 14.76
CA LYS A 40 8.50 -13.77 15.42
C LYS A 40 9.56 -12.77 14.98
N VAL A 41 9.16 -11.74 14.24
CA VAL A 41 10.06 -10.72 13.68
C VAL A 41 9.73 -9.36 14.27
N GLN A 42 10.76 -8.57 14.56
CA GLN A 42 10.58 -7.18 14.96
C GLN A 42 9.95 -6.39 13.82
N ARG A 43 8.95 -5.59 14.16
CA ARG A 43 8.16 -4.81 13.23
C ARG A 43 8.96 -3.66 12.59
N VAL A 44 10.12 -3.29 13.13
CA VAL A 44 11.02 -2.33 12.47
C VAL A 44 11.75 -2.93 11.27
N ILE A 45 11.94 -4.25 11.24
CA ILE A 45 12.73 -4.93 10.20
C ILE A 45 11.86 -5.20 8.97
N SER A 46 12.36 -4.87 7.78
CA SER A 46 11.63 -5.02 6.52
C SER A 46 11.60 -6.47 5.98
N LYS A 47 12.61 -7.27 6.31
CA LYS A 47 12.77 -8.68 5.87
C LYS A 47 12.94 -9.60 7.08
N CYS A 48 12.36 -10.78 7.00
CA CYS A 48 12.50 -11.81 8.02
C CYS A 48 13.96 -12.31 8.06
N PRO A 49 14.62 -12.38 9.23
CA PRO A 49 16.00 -12.86 9.34
C PRO A 49 16.14 -14.34 8.96
N GLU A 50 15.13 -15.16 9.27
CA GLU A 50 15.12 -16.61 9.01
C GLU A 50 14.97 -16.93 7.51
N CYS A 51 13.89 -16.47 6.89
CA CYS A 51 13.52 -16.88 5.53
C CYS A 51 13.71 -15.79 4.47
N ARG A 52 14.22 -14.61 4.86
CA ARG A 52 14.40 -13.42 4.01
C ARG A 52 13.15 -12.87 3.34
N HIS A 53 11.96 -13.38 3.67
CA HIS A 53 10.69 -12.89 3.14
C HIS A 53 10.36 -11.49 3.67
N ARG A 54 9.79 -10.63 2.83
CA ARG A 54 9.40 -9.27 3.21
C ARG A 54 8.21 -9.33 4.18
N VAL A 55 8.34 -8.70 5.34
CA VAL A 55 7.34 -8.78 6.44
C VAL A 55 6.26 -7.71 6.30
N HIS A 56 6.65 -6.54 5.79
CA HIS A 56 5.75 -5.41 5.53
C HIS A 56 5.37 -5.34 4.06
N MET A 57 4.36 -6.10 3.68
CA MET A 57 3.65 -5.86 2.43
C MET A 57 2.16 -5.79 2.73
N SER A 58 1.56 -4.61 2.56
CA SER A 58 0.12 -4.52 2.49
C SER A 58 -0.30 -5.18 1.17
N PRO A 59 -1.14 -6.23 1.19
CA PRO A 59 -1.61 -6.85 -0.05
C PRO A 59 -2.33 -5.83 -0.94
N PHE A 60 -2.93 -4.82 -0.31
CA PHE A 60 -3.60 -3.70 -0.97
C PHE A 60 -2.68 -2.79 -1.78
N ARG A 61 -1.39 -2.65 -1.42
CA ARG A 61 -0.46 -1.80 -2.18
C ARG A 61 -0.02 -2.48 -3.48
N GLU A 62 0.09 -3.80 -3.48
CA GLU A 62 0.35 -4.58 -4.69
C GLU A 62 -0.88 -4.60 -5.61
N LEU A 63 -2.07 -4.76 -5.03
CA LEU A 63 -3.33 -4.69 -5.77
C LEU A 63 -3.56 -3.28 -6.36
N LYS A 64 -3.35 -2.22 -5.57
CA LYS A 64 -3.43 -0.83 -6.04
C LYS A 64 -2.41 -0.55 -7.15
N LYS A 65 -1.19 -1.10 -7.07
CA LYS A 65 -0.23 -1.01 -8.18
C LYS A 65 -0.69 -1.76 -9.44
N ARG A 66 -1.38 -2.90 -9.31
CA ARG A 66 -1.93 -3.59 -10.49
C ARG A 66 -3.12 -2.85 -11.11
N LEU A 67 -4.00 -2.31 -10.27
CA LEU A 67 -5.21 -1.59 -10.70
C LEU A 67 -4.91 -0.18 -11.22
N PHE A 68 -4.00 0.55 -10.57
CA PHE A 68 -3.70 1.97 -10.86
C PHE A 68 -2.27 2.21 -11.37
N GLY A 69 -1.38 1.22 -11.37
CA GLY A 69 0.00 1.38 -11.87
C GLY A 69 0.09 1.38 -13.39
N LYS A 70 -0.99 1.00 -14.08
CA LYS A 70 -1.19 1.28 -15.50
C LYS A 70 -1.86 2.63 -15.66
N SER A 71 -1.24 3.68 -15.13
CA SER A 71 -1.49 5.04 -15.63
C SER A 71 -0.88 5.07 -17.03
N GLN A 72 -1.61 4.51 -18.01
CA GLN A 72 -1.32 4.73 -19.42
C GLN A 72 -1.29 6.24 -19.58
N LYS A 73 -0.15 6.77 -20.03
CA LYS A 73 -0.04 8.15 -20.47
C LYS A 73 -1.08 8.31 -21.57
N ILE A 74 -2.26 8.83 -21.23
CA ILE A 74 -3.31 9.12 -22.21
C ILE A 74 -2.68 10.12 -23.15
N THR A 75 -2.49 9.72 -24.40
CA THR A 75 -1.91 10.62 -25.40
C THR A 75 -2.93 11.70 -25.73
N LEU A 76 -2.44 12.88 -26.09
CA LEU A 76 -3.29 14.02 -26.44
C LEU A 76 -4.33 13.65 -27.53
N ALA A 77 -3.93 12.77 -28.46
CA ALA A 77 -4.80 12.20 -29.47
C ALA A 77 -5.95 11.35 -28.90
N GLN A 78 -5.68 10.50 -27.89
CA GLN A 78 -6.74 9.70 -27.25
C GLN A 78 -7.76 10.58 -26.53
N THR A 79 -7.33 11.67 -25.89
CA THR A 79 -8.24 12.62 -25.24
C THR A 79 -9.12 13.34 -26.26
N VAL A 80 -8.56 13.75 -27.40
CA VAL A 80 -9.31 14.38 -28.49
C VAL A 80 -10.35 13.42 -29.08
N ILE A 81 -9.97 12.16 -29.34
CA ILE A 81 -10.90 11.14 -29.85
C ILE A 81 -12.07 10.94 -28.88
N MET A 82 -11.79 10.82 -27.58
CA MET A 82 -12.83 10.65 -26.56
C MET A 82 -13.79 11.84 -26.50
N MET A 83 -13.29 13.08 -26.62
CA MET A 83 -14.13 14.28 -26.66
C MET A 83 -15.04 14.32 -27.89
N ILE A 84 -14.51 13.92 -29.06
CA ILE A 84 -15.30 13.85 -30.31
C ILE A 84 -16.42 12.82 -30.17
N VAL A 85 -16.12 11.63 -29.66
CA VAL A 85 -17.12 10.56 -29.47
C VAL A 85 -18.19 11.01 -28.47
N ALA A 86 -17.80 11.60 -27.34
CA ALA A 86 -18.73 12.10 -26.33
C ALA A 86 -19.65 13.19 -26.88
N TYR A 87 -19.09 14.15 -27.64
CA TYR A 87 -19.86 15.20 -28.30
C TYR A 87 -20.84 14.64 -29.34
N GLY A 88 -20.39 13.67 -30.15
CA GLY A 88 -21.23 12.99 -31.12
C GLY A 88 -22.41 12.28 -30.47
N ALA A 89 -22.15 11.51 -29.40
CA ALA A 89 -23.19 10.83 -28.63
C ALA A 89 -24.19 11.82 -28.03
N PHE A 90 -23.72 12.92 -27.43
CA PHE A 90 -24.57 13.98 -26.91
C PHE A 90 -25.47 14.58 -28.00
N LYS A 91 -24.91 14.87 -29.18
CA LYS A 91 -25.67 15.41 -30.31
C LYS A 91 -26.73 14.40 -30.81
N VAL A 92 -26.40 13.12 -30.90
CA VAL A 92 -27.38 12.09 -31.28
C VAL A 92 -28.52 12.00 -30.27
N ILE A 93 -28.21 11.98 -28.98
CA ILE A 93 -29.22 11.91 -27.91
C ILE A 93 -30.13 13.14 -27.95
N THR A 94 -29.56 14.34 -28.08
CA THR A 94 -30.36 15.58 -28.15
C THR A 94 -31.22 15.65 -29.40
N ILE A 95 -30.72 15.21 -30.57
CA ILE A 95 -31.52 15.15 -31.81
C ILE A 95 -32.66 14.13 -31.67
N ALA A 96 -32.37 12.95 -31.10
CA ALA A 96 -33.39 11.95 -30.84
C ALA A 96 -34.46 12.49 -29.88
N ALA A 97 -34.06 13.15 -28.79
CA ALA A 97 -34.97 13.76 -27.83
C ALA A 97 -35.80 14.91 -28.42
N SER A 98 -35.28 15.65 -29.41
CA SER A 98 -36.03 16.71 -30.12
C SER A 98 -36.98 16.19 -31.20
N LYS A 99 -36.87 14.92 -31.58
CA LYS A 99 -37.72 14.27 -32.59
C LYS A 99 -38.92 13.54 -32.01
N PHE A 100 -38.98 13.38 -30.69
CA PHE A 100 -40.16 12.95 -29.95
C PHE A 100 -40.90 14.18 -29.41
#